data_AF-G9AJ73-F1
#
_entry.id   AF-G9AJ73-F1
#
_cell.length_a   1.000
_cell.length_b   1.000
_cell.length_c   1.000
_cell.angle_alpha   90.00
_cell.angle_beta   90.00
_cell.angle_gamma   90.00
#
_symmetry.space_group_name_H-M   'P 1'
#
loop_
_entity.id
_entity.type
_entity.pdbx_description
1 polymer ?
#
loop_
_entity_poly.entity_id
_entity_poly.type
_entity_poly.pdbx_seq_one_letter_code
_entity_poly.pdbx_strand_id
1 'polypeptide(L)'
;MGEPRPTQVDALAVGSNAALVIECKFTEPGGKCSQTAKSRSGEAQCNGSYTDQVNPHSGIRSRCTLAGKGIRYWEYIPEVFSLNPAGDYAPCPFAGEAYQWMRNAVLAAAIGKHRNLQAAAIAAFADHPNFPTARKAKRSLIDPSLGGPAAISPISYQEIIDIARQVGLDQELWTKLSAWLDKKIARASSRSTEGVVTIE
;
A
#
# COMPACT_ATOMS: atom_id res chain seq x y z
N MET A 1 0.22 2.39 -15.52
CA MET A 1 0.14 0.96 -15.12
C MET A 1 -0.95 0.16 -15.85
N GLY A 2 -1.59 0.69 -16.91
CA GLY A 2 -2.62 -0.05 -17.67
C GLY A 2 -3.98 -0.18 -16.97
N GLU A 3 -4.16 0.46 -15.81
CA GLU A 3 -5.46 0.51 -15.14
C GLU A 3 -6.43 1.44 -15.87
N PRO A 4 -7.72 1.07 -16.00
CA PRO A 4 -8.75 1.95 -16.56
C PRO A 4 -8.87 3.28 -15.81
N ARG A 5 -8.62 3.25 -14.49
CA ARG A 5 -8.44 4.44 -13.66
C ARG A 5 -7.02 4.39 -13.10
N PRO A 6 -6.19 5.41 -13.31
CA PRO A 6 -4.84 5.43 -12.74
C PRO A 6 -4.85 5.16 -11.24
N THR A 7 -3.80 4.49 -10.74
CA THR A 7 -3.57 4.36 -9.30
C THR A 7 -3.67 5.74 -8.65
N GLN A 8 -4.66 5.89 -7.78
CA GLN A 8 -4.75 7.04 -6.90
C GLN A 8 -3.82 6.78 -5.72
N VAL A 9 -2.87 7.68 -5.52
CA VAL A 9 -1.96 7.73 -4.37
C VAL A 9 -2.30 8.99 -3.60
N ASP A 10 -2.17 8.97 -2.28
CA ASP A 10 -2.57 10.10 -1.44
C ASP A 10 -1.67 11.32 -1.68
N ALA A 11 -0.38 11.10 -1.89
CA ALA A 11 0.54 12.13 -2.32
C ALA A 11 1.67 11.59 -3.21
N LEU A 12 2.20 12.47 -4.05
CA LEU A 12 3.38 12.23 -4.87
C LEU A 12 4.33 13.42 -4.68
N ALA A 13 5.48 13.19 -4.06
CA ALA A 13 6.53 14.19 -3.95
C ALA A 13 7.61 13.90 -5.01
N VAL A 14 7.96 14.89 -5.82
CA VAL A 14 8.95 14.74 -6.90
C VAL A 14 10.02 15.82 -6.72
N GLY A 15 11.26 15.38 -6.54
CA GLY A 15 12.45 16.23 -6.57
C GLY A 15 13.25 16.02 -7.84
N SER A 16 14.44 16.63 -7.91
CA SER A 16 15.36 16.50 -9.04
C SER A 16 15.95 15.09 -9.18
N ASN A 17 16.16 14.39 -8.07
CA ASN A 17 16.85 13.09 -8.04
C ASN A 17 15.94 11.94 -7.57
N ALA A 18 14.79 12.25 -6.98
CA ALA A 18 13.96 11.25 -6.33
C ALA A 18 12.46 11.51 -6.51
N ALA A 19 11.66 10.44 -6.40
CA ALA A 19 10.21 10.50 -6.34
C ALA A 19 9.67 9.62 -5.21
N LEU A 20 8.76 10.16 -4.40
CA LEU A 20 8.14 9.44 -3.29
C LEU A 20 6.65 9.25 -3.59
N VAL A 21 6.24 7.99 -3.73
CA VAL A 21 4.84 7.59 -3.79
C VAL A 21 4.34 7.38 -2.37
N ILE A 22 3.48 8.26 -1.87
CA ILE A 22 3.08 8.27 -0.46
C ILE A 22 1.64 7.80 -0.35
N GLU A 23 1.45 6.78 0.47
CA GLU A 23 0.15 6.33 0.94
C GLU A 23 -0.03 6.71 2.40
N CYS A 24 -1.13 7.35 2.70
CA CYS A 24 -1.51 7.81 4.02
C CYS A 24 -2.47 6.81 4.64
N LYS A 25 -2.13 6.34 5.85
CA LYS A 25 -3.04 5.56 6.67
C LYS A 25 -3.23 6.20 8.03
N PHE A 26 -4.45 6.20 8.54
CA PHE A 26 -4.70 6.62 9.92
C PHE A 26 -4.99 5.41 10.81
N THR A 27 -6.17 4.82 10.65
CA THR A 27 -6.62 3.65 11.43
C THR A 27 -7.11 2.52 10.54
N GLU A 28 -7.39 2.83 9.29
CA GLU A 28 -7.91 1.94 8.27
C GLU A 28 -6.85 0.94 7.80
N PRO A 29 -7.27 -0.28 7.42
CA PRO A 29 -6.40 -1.26 6.82
C PRO A 29 -6.00 -0.88 5.38
N GLY A 30 -5.02 -1.60 4.84
CA GLY A 30 -4.76 -1.57 3.40
C GLY A 30 -5.91 -2.15 2.57
N GLY A 31 -6.11 -1.61 1.38
CA GLY A 31 -7.06 -2.10 0.39
C GLY A 31 -6.69 -3.48 -0.12
N LYS A 32 -7.71 -4.28 -0.43
CA LYS A 32 -7.57 -5.65 -0.94
C LYS A 32 -7.80 -5.70 -2.45
N CYS A 33 -7.30 -6.75 -3.10
CA CYS A 33 -7.62 -7.01 -4.49
C CYS A 33 -9.11 -7.35 -4.63
N SER A 34 -9.87 -6.56 -5.39
CA SER A 34 -11.30 -6.77 -5.56
C SER A 34 -11.66 -7.98 -6.42
N GLN A 35 -10.69 -8.56 -7.14
CA GLN A 35 -10.95 -9.64 -8.08
C GLN A 35 -11.35 -10.95 -7.37
N THR A 36 -10.96 -11.12 -6.10
CA THR A 36 -11.30 -12.28 -5.27
C THR A 36 -12.66 -12.14 -4.59
N ALA A 37 -13.26 -10.94 -4.60
CA ALA A 37 -14.60 -10.74 -4.08
C ALA A 37 -15.64 -11.22 -5.11
N LYS A 38 -16.76 -11.77 -4.61
CA LYS A 38 -17.89 -12.12 -5.47
C LYS A 38 -18.44 -10.85 -6.12
N SER A 39 -18.63 -10.91 -7.43
CA SER A 39 -19.33 -9.86 -8.18
C SER A 39 -20.84 -9.92 -7.92
N ARG A 40 -21.60 -8.98 -8.51
CA ARG A 40 -23.07 -8.98 -8.43
C ARG A 40 -23.72 -10.24 -9.05
N SER A 41 -23.04 -10.90 -9.99
CA SER A 41 -23.47 -12.17 -10.56
C SER A 41 -23.07 -13.39 -9.72
N GLY A 42 -22.49 -13.19 -8.53
CA GLY A 42 -22.19 -14.25 -7.56
C GLY A 42 -20.82 -14.92 -7.72
N GLU A 43 -20.12 -14.67 -8.81
CA GLU A 43 -18.82 -15.27 -9.11
C GLU A 43 -17.65 -14.32 -8.85
N ALA A 44 -16.55 -14.83 -8.30
CA ALA A 44 -15.28 -14.11 -8.17
C ALA A 44 -14.51 -14.22 -9.50
N GLN A 45 -13.81 -13.15 -9.89
CA GLN A 45 -13.03 -13.13 -11.14
C GLN A 45 -11.62 -13.70 -10.98
N CYS A 46 -11.19 -13.96 -9.75
CA CYS A 46 -9.90 -14.52 -9.37
C CYS A 46 -10.12 -15.53 -8.25
N ASN A 47 -9.45 -16.68 -8.32
CA ASN A 47 -9.51 -17.73 -7.30
C ASN A 47 -8.68 -17.43 -6.03
N GLY A 48 -7.99 -16.29 -5.98
CA GLY A 48 -7.12 -15.90 -4.86
C GLY A 48 -5.67 -16.37 -4.95
N SER A 49 -5.30 -17.07 -6.03
CA SER A 49 -3.94 -17.53 -6.31
C SER A 49 -3.36 -16.81 -7.53
N TYR A 50 -2.04 -16.76 -7.62
CA TYR A 50 -1.33 -16.47 -8.86
C TYR A 50 -0.95 -17.79 -9.52
N THR A 51 -1.91 -18.38 -10.22
CA THR A 51 -1.76 -19.62 -10.96
C THR A 51 -2.56 -19.51 -12.25
N ASP A 52 -2.23 -20.32 -13.25
CA ASP A 52 -2.98 -20.35 -14.51
C ASP A 52 -4.47 -20.57 -14.23
N GLN A 53 -5.29 -19.58 -14.61
CA GLN A 53 -6.72 -19.57 -14.40
C GLN A 53 -7.43 -18.85 -15.56
N VAL A 54 -8.72 -19.12 -15.71
CA VAL A 54 -9.59 -18.44 -16.67
C VAL A 54 -10.51 -17.53 -15.89
N ASN A 55 -10.54 -16.23 -16.21
CA ASN A 55 -11.50 -15.32 -15.63
C ASN A 55 -12.91 -15.69 -16.12
N PRO A 56 -13.84 -16.09 -15.23
CA PRO A 56 -15.17 -16.54 -15.64
C PRO A 56 -15.98 -15.45 -16.35
N HIS A 57 -15.69 -14.17 -16.09
CA HIS A 57 -16.41 -13.06 -16.69
C HIS A 57 -15.93 -12.71 -18.11
N SER A 58 -14.61 -12.78 -18.35
CA SER A 58 -14.03 -12.35 -19.64
C SER A 58 -13.56 -13.50 -20.53
N GLY A 59 -13.50 -14.73 -20.02
CA GLY A 59 -12.94 -15.89 -20.73
C GLY A 59 -11.41 -15.84 -20.93
N ILE A 60 -10.75 -14.77 -20.44
CA ILE A 60 -9.30 -14.58 -20.63
C ILE A 60 -8.54 -15.49 -19.67
N ARG A 61 -7.60 -16.28 -20.23
CA ARG A 61 -6.64 -17.08 -19.47
C ARG A 61 -5.44 -16.23 -19.07
N SER A 62 -5.10 -16.22 -17.79
CA SER A 62 -3.92 -15.52 -17.24
C SER A 62 -3.63 -16.01 -15.81
N ARG A 63 -2.37 -15.96 -15.36
CA ARG A 63 -2.00 -16.26 -13.96
C ARG A 63 -2.61 -15.28 -12.96
N CYS A 64 -2.76 -14.02 -13.36
CA CYS A 64 -3.44 -12.98 -12.60
C CYS A 64 -4.56 -12.36 -13.42
N THR A 65 -5.77 -12.29 -12.85
CA THR A 65 -6.92 -11.63 -13.47
C THR A 65 -6.65 -10.17 -13.84
N LEU A 66 -5.87 -9.42 -13.05
CA LEU A 66 -5.53 -8.03 -13.36
C LEU A 66 -4.59 -7.94 -14.57
N ALA A 67 -3.60 -8.85 -14.67
CA ALA A 67 -2.73 -8.94 -15.84
C ALA A 67 -3.53 -9.28 -17.11
N GLY A 68 -4.49 -10.20 -17.01
CA GLY A 68 -5.42 -10.52 -18.10
C GLY A 68 -6.29 -9.35 -18.55
N LYS A 69 -6.41 -8.30 -17.73
CA LYS A 69 -7.09 -7.03 -18.07
C LYS A 69 -6.14 -5.96 -18.61
N GLY A 70 -4.87 -6.30 -18.85
CA GLY A 70 -3.85 -5.36 -19.30
C GLY A 70 -3.21 -4.51 -18.20
N ILE A 71 -3.47 -4.81 -16.92
CA ILE A 71 -2.81 -4.11 -15.80
C ILE A 71 -1.41 -4.64 -15.60
N ARG A 72 -0.44 -3.73 -15.60
CA ARG A 72 0.98 -4.01 -15.77
C ARG A 72 1.76 -4.24 -14.48
N TYR A 73 1.10 -4.57 -13.36
CA TYR A 73 1.82 -4.78 -12.09
C TYR A 73 2.88 -5.88 -12.21
N TRP A 74 2.54 -6.99 -12.89
CA TRP A 74 3.44 -8.12 -13.09
C TRP A 74 4.63 -7.85 -14.02
N GLU A 75 4.69 -6.69 -14.69
CA GLU A 75 5.90 -6.23 -15.38
C GLU A 75 6.99 -5.73 -14.42
N TYR A 76 6.63 -5.37 -13.19
CA TYR A 76 7.53 -4.81 -12.18
C TYR A 76 7.64 -5.69 -10.94
N ILE A 77 6.60 -6.47 -10.60
CA ILE A 77 6.59 -7.37 -9.43
C ILE A 77 7.85 -8.27 -9.35
N PRO A 78 8.30 -8.93 -10.43
CA PRO A 78 9.48 -9.81 -10.36
C PRO A 78 10.74 -9.12 -9.84
N GLU A 79 11.01 -7.90 -10.32
CA GLU A 79 12.17 -7.11 -9.92
C GLU A 79 11.99 -6.53 -8.51
N VAL A 80 10.80 -6.02 -8.21
CA VAL A 80 10.48 -5.34 -6.94
C VAL A 80 10.41 -6.31 -5.76
N PHE A 81 9.96 -7.55 -5.97
CA PHE A 81 9.69 -8.54 -4.92
C PHE A 81 10.44 -9.86 -5.11
N SER A 82 11.42 -9.91 -6.02
CA SER A 82 12.24 -11.11 -6.31
C SER A 82 11.41 -12.36 -6.60
N LEU A 83 10.27 -12.18 -7.27
CA LEU A 83 9.35 -13.27 -7.60
C LEU A 83 9.61 -13.80 -9.02
N ASN A 84 9.46 -15.10 -9.20
CA ASN A 84 9.48 -15.71 -10.52
C ASN A 84 8.12 -15.48 -11.21
N PRO A 85 8.05 -14.75 -12.33
CA PRO A 85 6.78 -14.50 -13.03
C PRO A 85 6.17 -15.77 -13.63
N ALA A 86 6.94 -16.84 -13.83
CA ALA A 86 6.44 -18.13 -14.29
C ALA A 86 6.03 -19.06 -13.12
N GLY A 87 6.25 -18.64 -11.87
CA GLY A 87 5.91 -19.43 -10.69
C GLY A 87 4.40 -19.51 -10.44
N ASP A 88 3.98 -20.59 -9.79
CA ASP A 88 2.66 -20.73 -9.19
C ASP A 88 2.72 -20.31 -7.72
N TYR A 89 1.82 -19.42 -7.30
CA TYR A 89 1.70 -18.99 -5.91
C TYR A 89 0.27 -19.15 -5.42
N ALA A 90 0.06 -20.11 -4.52
CA ALA A 90 -1.21 -20.39 -3.87
C ALA A 90 -0.99 -20.44 -2.35
N PRO A 91 -1.42 -19.41 -1.58
CA PRO A 91 -2.20 -18.24 -2.01
C PRO A 91 -1.37 -17.21 -2.81
N CYS A 92 -2.04 -16.24 -3.43
CA CYS A 92 -1.39 -15.08 -4.05
C CYS A 92 -0.51 -14.35 -3.02
N PRO A 93 0.75 -13.99 -3.35
CA PRO A 93 1.68 -13.36 -2.41
C PRO A 93 1.21 -11.97 -1.96
N PHE A 94 0.28 -11.35 -2.70
CA PHE A 94 -0.30 -10.04 -2.40
C PHE A 94 -1.76 -10.14 -1.94
N ALA A 95 -2.17 -11.27 -1.37
CA ALA A 95 -3.49 -11.41 -0.79
C ALA A 95 -3.72 -10.42 0.37
N GLY A 96 -4.97 -9.99 0.55
CA GLY A 96 -5.32 -9.04 1.61
C GLY A 96 -4.70 -7.66 1.38
N GLU A 97 -4.20 -7.06 2.46
CA GLU A 97 -3.70 -5.66 2.47
C GLU A 97 -2.39 -5.49 1.70
N ALA A 98 -1.62 -6.58 1.53
CA ALA A 98 -0.40 -6.60 0.75
C ALA A 98 -0.62 -6.16 -0.72
N TYR A 99 -1.84 -6.30 -1.24
CA TYR A 99 -2.21 -5.80 -2.56
C TYR A 99 -1.98 -4.30 -2.70
N GLN A 100 -2.48 -3.48 -1.77
CA GLN A 100 -2.36 -2.03 -1.88
C GLN A 100 -0.90 -1.59 -1.81
N TRP A 101 -0.15 -2.20 -0.91
CA TRP A 101 1.27 -1.97 -0.70
C TRP A 101 2.08 -2.33 -1.95
N MET A 102 1.80 -3.49 -2.55
CA MET A 102 2.39 -3.89 -3.82
C MET A 102 2.13 -2.87 -4.93
N ARG A 103 0.89 -2.39 -5.09
CA ARG A 103 0.53 -1.39 -6.14
C ARG A 103 1.39 -0.15 -6.07
N ASN A 104 1.64 0.34 -4.86
CA ASN A 104 2.39 1.57 -4.65
C ASN A 104 3.89 1.35 -4.87
N ALA A 105 4.42 0.20 -4.43
CA ALA A 105 5.80 -0.18 -4.71
C ALA A 105 6.08 -0.31 -6.23
N VAL A 106 5.21 -1.00 -6.97
CA VAL A 106 5.39 -1.14 -8.43
C VAL A 106 5.13 0.16 -9.18
N LEU A 107 4.27 1.05 -8.67
CA LEU A 107 4.11 2.38 -9.21
C LEU A 107 5.37 3.22 -9.01
N ALA A 108 5.97 3.17 -7.83
CA ALA A 108 7.24 3.84 -7.56
C ALA A 108 8.35 3.31 -8.49
N ALA A 109 8.49 1.99 -8.61
CA ALA A 109 9.45 1.38 -9.54
C ALA A 109 9.22 1.82 -10.99
N ALA A 110 7.96 1.89 -11.44
CA ALA A 110 7.63 2.41 -12.75
C ALA A 110 8.03 3.89 -12.92
N ILE A 111 7.72 4.75 -11.94
CA ILE A 111 8.13 6.16 -11.98
C ILE A 111 9.65 6.29 -12.05
N GLY A 112 10.38 5.54 -11.22
CA GLY A 112 11.84 5.56 -11.19
C GLY A 112 12.43 5.17 -12.55
N LYS A 113 11.93 4.08 -13.14
CA LYS A 113 12.35 3.62 -14.48
C LYS A 113 12.04 4.63 -15.59
N HIS A 114 10.82 5.17 -15.62
CA HIS A 114 10.38 6.06 -16.72
C HIS A 114 10.94 7.47 -16.61
N ARG A 115 11.31 7.93 -15.41
CA ARG A 115 11.83 9.28 -15.19
C ARG A 115 13.32 9.32 -14.84
N ASN A 116 13.98 8.17 -14.78
CA ASN A 116 15.36 8.02 -14.33
C ASN A 116 15.59 8.65 -12.94
N LEU A 117 14.70 8.33 -11.99
CA LEU A 117 14.72 8.84 -10.61
C LEU A 117 14.90 7.70 -9.61
N GLN A 118 15.47 8.01 -8.45
CA GLN A 118 15.40 7.14 -7.27
C GLN A 118 13.98 7.21 -6.70
N ALA A 119 13.17 6.19 -6.98
CA ALA A 119 11.76 6.19 -6.59
C ALA A 119 11.48 5.19 -5.47
N ALA A 120 10.74 5.63 -4.46
CA ALA A 120 10.36 4.81 -3.30
C ALA A 120 8.87 4.91 -3.01
N ALA A 121 8.30 3.84 -2.46
CA ALA A 121 6.96 3.85 -1.90
C ALA A 121 7.05 4.05 -0.38
N ILE A 122 6.24 4.97 0.12
CA ILE A 122 6.22 5.40 1.51
C ILE A 122 4.85 5.09 2.11
N ALA A 123 4.85 4.44 3.28
CA ALA A 123 3.66 4.27 4.09
C ALA A 123 3.68 5.31 5.22
N ALA A 124 2.95 6.40 5.04
CA ALA A 124 2.75 7.42 6.06
C ALA A 124 1.65 6.95 7.02
N PHE A 125 1.91 6.94 8.33
CA PHE A 125 0.95 6.47 9.32
C PHE A 125 0.87 7.33 10.58
N ALA A 126 -0.28 7.31 11.25
CA ALA A 126 -0.40 7.90 12.58
C ALA A 126 0.22 6.96 13.61
N ASP A 127 1.30 7.39 14.26
CA ASP A 127 1.95 6.53 15.23
C ASP A 127 1.22 6.54 16.57
N HIS A 128 0.69 5.38 16.95
CA HIS A 128 0.10 5.15 18.27
C HIS A 128 0.05 3.63 18.52
N PRO A 129 0.42 3.14 19.72
CA PRO A 129 0.49 1.70 20.01
C PRO A 129 -0.83 0.95 19.79
N ASN A 130 -1.97 1.62 20.01
CA ASN A 130 -3.29 1.02 19.84
C ASN A 130 -3.71 0.90 18.36
N PHE A 131 -3.06 1.58 17.43
CA PHE A 131 -3.46 1.54 16.02
C PHE A 131 -2.87 0.31 15.32
N PRO A 132 -3.72 -0.59 14.77
CA PRO A 132 -3.24 -1.78 14.08
C PRO A 132 -2.32 -1.45 12.90
N THR A 133 -2.65 -0.40 12.15
CA THR A 133 -1.85 0.03 11.00
C THR A 133 -0.47 0.51 11.39
N ALA A 134 -0.32 1.25 12.51
CA ALA A 134 0.98 1.64 13.04
C ALA A 134 1.83 0.42 13.43
N ARG A 135 1.23 -0.57 14.13
CA ARG A 135 1.93 -1.81 14.48
C ARG A 135 2.39 -2.60 13.25
N LYS A 136 1.56 -2.65 12.20
CA LYS A 136 1.93 -3.32 10.93
C LYS A 136 3.04 -2.56 10.22
N ALA A 137 2.92 -1.25 10.07
CA ALA A 137 3.92 -0.40 9.42
C ALA A 137 5.31 -0.55 10.05
N LYS A 138 5.38 -0.63 11.38
CA LYS A 138 6.63 -0.84 12.13
C LYS A 138 7.22 -2.24 12.03
N ARG A 139 6.41 -3.27 11.73
CA ARG A 139 6.88 -4.66 11.63
C ARG A 139 7.22 -5.02 10.20
N SER A 140 6.22 -5.00 9.33
CA SER A 140 6.32 -5.12 7.88
C SER A 140 4.92 -5.03 7.27
N LEU A 141 4.79 -4.36 6.12
CA LEU A 141 3.54 -4.24 5.35
C LEU A 141 3.42 -5.30 4.25
N ILE A 142 4.53 -5.95 3.92
CA ILE A 142 4.66 -7.03 2.96
C ILE A 142 5.34 -8.22 3.67
N ASP A 143 5.10 -9.44 3.22
CA ASP A 143 5.82 -10.60 3.75
C ASP A 143 7.34 -10.39 3.60
N PRO A 144 8.14 -10.48 4.69
CA PRO A 144 9.59 -10.27 4.64
C PRO A 144 10.34 -11.23 3.71
N SER A 145 9.75 -12.38 3.37
CA SER A 145 10.31 -13.32 2.40
C SER A 145 10.23 -12.81 0.96
N LEU A 146 9.37 -11.84 0.68
CA LEU A 146 9.29 -11.14 -0.60
C LEU A 146 10.42 -10.10 -0.63
N GLY A 147 11.64 -10.58 -0.88
CA GLY A 147 12.84 -9.76 -0.95
C GLY A 147 12.85 -8.86 -2.17
N GLY A 148 13.44 -7.66 -2.07
CA GLY A 148 13.66 -6.81 -3.23
C GLY A 148 14.12 -5.40 -2.87
N PRO A 149 14.57 -4.62 -3.88
CA PRO A 149 15.23 -3.33 -3.66
C PRO A 149 14.26 -2.21 -3.26
N ALA A 150 12.99 -2.31 -3.64
CA ALA A 150 11.97 -1.32 -3.35
C ALA A 150 11.12 -1.75 -2.14
N ALA A 151 11.73 -1.66 -0.96
CA ALA A 151 11.01 -1.78 0.31
C ALA A 151 10.03 -0.60 0.47
N ILE A 152 8.87 -0.88 1.05
CA ILE A 152 7.93 0.16 1.44
C ILE A 152 8.44 0.75 2.74
N SER A 153 8.90 2.00 2.70
CA SER A 153 9.46 2.65 3.88
C SER A 153 8.33 3.21 4.75
N PRO A 154 8.20 2.76 6.01
CA PRO A 154 7.26 3.36 6.93
C PRO A 154 7.80 4.72 7.40
N ILE A 155 6.93 5.71 7.55
CA ILE A 155 7.22 6.99 8.19
C ILE A 155 6.00 7.45 8.98
N SER A 156 6.19 7.94 10.20
CA SER A 156 5.05 8.46 10.96
C SER A 156 4.68 9.88 10.52
N TYR A 157 3.43 10.30 10.68
CA TYR A 157 3.05 11.71 10.49
C TYR A 157 3.82 12.62 11.45
N GLN A 158 4.13 12.14 12.66
CA GLN A 158 4.97 12.84 13.63
C GLN A 158 6.38 13.08 13.07
N GLU A 159 7.03 12.04 12.52
CA GLU A 159 8.34 12.18 11.87
C GLU A 159 8.30 13.14 10.68
N ILE A 160 7.26 13.09 9.84
CA ILE A 160 7.09 14.04 8.73
C ILE A 160 7.04 15.48 9.25
N ILE A 161 6.26 15.73 10.32
CA ILE A 161 6.12 17.06 10.93
C ILE A 161 7.46 17.52 11.52
N ASP A 162 8.21 16.63 12.17
CA ASP A 162 9.51 16.95 12.75
C ASP A 162 10.54 17.28 11.67
N ILE A 163 10.59 16.52 10.57
CA ILE A 163 11.42 16.83 9.41
C ILE A 163 11.04 18.22 8.84
N ALA A 164 9.75 18.48 8.65
CA ALA A 164 9.30 19.75 8.07
C ALA A 164 9.65 20.96 8.97
N ARG A 165 9.52 20.80 10.30
CA ARG A 165 9.97 21.80 11.27
C ARG A 165 11.48 22.04 11.21
N GLN A 166 12.28 20.98 11.08
CA GLN A 166 13.75 21.10 10.98
C GLN A 166 14.18 21.85 9.71
N VAL A 167 13.47 21.67 8.60
CA VAL A 167 13.75 22.36 7.32
C VAL A 167 13.35 23.85 7.37
N GLY A 168 12.60 24.29 8.38
CA GLY A 168 12.37 25.71 8.64
C GLY A 168 11.19 26.34 7.89
N LEU A 169 10.41 25.58 7.13
CA LEU A 169 9.27 26.09 6.36
C LEU A 169 8.05 26.24 7.27
N ASP A 170 7.42 27.41 7.32
CA ASP A 170 6.12 27.68 7.98
C ASP A 170 5.91 26.97 9.34
N GLN A 171 6.69 27.41 10.35
CA GLN A 171 6.65 26.84 11.71
C GLN A 171 5.26 26.88 12.35
N GLU A 172 4.46 27.90 12.04
CA GLU A 172 3.12 28.05 12.59
C GLU A 172 2.18 26.96 12.06
N LEU A 173 2.22 26.71 10.73
CA LEU A 173 1.46 25.64 10.10
C LEU A 173 1.79 24.27 10.72
N TRP A 174 3.07 23.92 10.82
CA TRP A 174 3.46 22.61 11.36
C TRP A 174 3.14 22.46 12.83
N THR A 175 3.19 23.55 13.60
CA THR A 175 2.76 23.56 15.00
C THR A 175 1.27 23.30 15.14
N LYS A 176 0.44 23.96 14.32
CA LYS A 176 -1.00 23.72 14.28
C LYS A 176 -1.34 22.31 13.82
N LEU A 177 -0.62 21.78 12.81
CA LEU A 177 -0.83 20.43 12.30
C LEU A 177 -0.48 19.37 13.35
N SER A 178 0.64 19.53 14.07
CA SER A 178 1.03 18.66 15.18
C SER A 178 -0.07 18.59 16.25
N ALA A 179 -0.54 19.75 16.73
CA ALA A 179 -1.58 19.80 17.75
C ALA A 179 -2.90 19.18 17.28
N TRP A 180 -3.25 19.38 16.00
CA TRP A 180 -4.42 18.74 15.40
C TRP A 180 -4.27 17.22 15.33
N LEU A 181 -3.09 16.72 14.93
CA LEU A 181 -2.79 15.30 14.83
C LEU A 181 -2.92 14.63 16.20
N ASP A 182 -2.31 15.21 17.25
CA ASP A 182 -2.39 14.69 18.61
C ASP A 182 -3.83 14.57 19.10
N LYS A 183 -4.64 15.61 18.86
CA LYS A 183 -6.07 15.61 19.17
C LYS A 183 -6.82 14.52 18.41
N LYS A 184 -6.47 14.28 17.15
CA LYS A 184 -7.12 13.23 16.33
C LYS A 184 -6.74 11.83 16.82
N ILE A 185 -5.47 11.62 17.20
CA ILE A 185 -4.99 10.37 17.76
C ILE A 185 -5.69 10.07 19.09
N ALA A 186 -5.73 11.04 20.01
CA ALA A 186 -6.39 10.89 21.29
C ALA A 186 -7.88 10.51 21.15
N ARG A 187 -8.59 11.13 20.20
CA ARG A 187 -10.01 10.82 19.92
C ARG A 187 -10.21 9.42 19.34
N ALA A 188 -9.28 8.94 18.51
CA ALA A 188 -9.39 7.62 17.89
C ALA A 188 -8.96 6.50 18.85
N SER A 189 -7.97 6.76 19.71
CA SER A 189 -7.52 5.79 20.71
C SER A 189 -8.56 5.56 21.80
N SER A 190 -9.31 6.58 22.23
CA SER A 190 -10.38 6.44 23.25
C SER A 190 -11.57 5.60 22.76
N ARG A 191 -11.91 5.67 21.48
CA ARG A 191 -12.96 4.84 20.87
C ARG A 191 -12.56 3.36 20.76
N SER A 192 -11.25 3.11 20.65
CA SER A 192 -10.72 1.75 20.56
C SER A 192 -10.76 1.02 21.91
N THR A 193 -10.78 1.76 23.03
CA THR A 193 -10.89 1.21 24.40
C THR A 193 -12.33 0.91 24.82
N GLU A 194 -13.33 1.64 24.31
CA GLU A 194 -14.75 1.39 24.61
C GLU A 194 -15.32 0.13 23.94
N GLY A 195 -14.65 -0.38 22.89
CA GLY A 195 -15.04 -1.61 22.19
C GLY A 195 -14.53 -2.92 22.82
N VAL A 196 -13.79 -2.86 23.92
CA VAL A 196 -13.30 -4.02 24.68
C VAL A 196 -14.10 -4.11 25.97
N VAL A 197 -15.38 -4.47 25.87
CA VAL A 197 -16.13 -4.96 27.03
C VAL A 197 -15.92 -6.47 27.06
N THR A 198 -15.08 -6.93 27.98
CA THR A 198 -14.95 -8.34 28.36
C THR A 198 -16.32 -8.85 28.81
N ILE A 199 -16.87 -9.79 28.06
CA ILE A 199 -17.93 -10.68 28.55
C ILE A 199 -17.18 -11.76 29.33
N GLU A 200 -17.31 -11.74 30.66
CA GLU A 200 -16.94 -12.85 31.55
C GLU A 200 -17.82 -14.07 31.28
#